data_AF-A0A8H4SIG9-F1
#
_entry.id   AF-A0A8H4SIG9-F1
#
_cell.length_a   1.000
_cell.length_b   1.000
_cell.length_c   1.000
_cell.angle_alpha   90.00
_cell.angle_beta   90.00
_cell.angle_gamma   90.00
#
_symmetry.space_group_name_H-M   'P 1'
#
loop_
_entity.id
_entity.type
_entity.pdbx_description
1 polymer ?
#
loop_
_entity_poly.entity_id
_entity_poly.type
_entity_poly.pdbx_seq_one_letter_code
_entity_poly.pdbx_strand_id
1 'polypeptide(L)'
;MPIIIIRLKRFGRRNVCTFHPRGFLFGKGLKDHVDIQKCDDSDSPEVEHPDVECFEALPDDTVEAIGSTGSAIRKIIRENKETIDVEKYIRFTNIPPATADKFSSRNTRQIFNRSTRYMTIKLLTGAHETALSGGAVQNEIYNVGLDESIRPLRSTTIYGVFYSKEADAAYGPAQSIPGRNPKWPTVVVEVGVSESYRKLRADAEWWLTNSRGDMKLGIIVSISRKTPNIKFETVALDLIVNSFYVPKIRQTITASRDANKPNSQITIRPAVPLVIGFEELFCRQPVPPEHNIELSPDRLGRISKQVWGEQEF
;
A
#
# COMPACT_ATOMS: atom_id res chain seq x y z
N MET A 1 -3.21 -1.61 -38.69
CA MET A 1 -3.90 -0.76 -37.70
C MET A 1 -4.85 -1.63 -36.90
N PRO A 2 -4.71 -1.78 -35.57
CA PRO A 2 -5.76 -2.40 -34.77
C PRO A 2 -6.60 -1.34 -34.06
N ILE A 3 -7.90 -1.57 -34.10
CA ILE A 3 -8.98 -0.75 -33.57
C ILE A 3 -9.02 -0.88 -32.04
N ILE A 4 -8.97 0.25 -31.32
CA ILE A 4 -9.20 0.32 -29.88
C ILE A 4 -10.71 0.51 -29.65
N ILE A 5 -11.35 -0.43 -28.98
CA ILE A 5 -12.76 -0.30 -28.56
C ILE A 5 -12.77 0.30 -27.15
N ILE A 6 -13.10 1.59 -27.04
CA ILE A 6 -13.37 2.27 -25.77
C ILE A 6 -14.85 2.07 -25.43
N ARG A 7 -15.16 1.32 -24.38
CA ARG A 7 -16.54 1.13 -23.91
C ARG A 7 -16.82 2.13 -22.77
N LEU A 8 -17.43 3.26 -23.11
CA LEU A 8 -17.97 4.21 -22.13
C LEU A 8 -19.27 3.64 -21.53
N LYS A 9 -19.30 3.36 -20.23
CA LYS A 9 -20.55 3.09 -19.50
C LYS A 9 -21.14 4.39 -18.97
N ARG A 10 -22.29 4.78 -19.50
CA ARG A 10 -23.18 5.79 -18.89
C ARG A 10 -23.89 5.19 -17.68
N PHE A 11 -23.82 5.85 -16.54
CA PHE A 11 -24.66 5.60 -15.37
C PHE A 11 -25.93 6.46 -15.44
N GLY A 12 -27.11 5.87 -15.17
CA GLY A 12 -28.37 6.60 -15.18
C GLY A 12 -29.64 5.82 -14.79
N ARG A 13 -29.79 5.58 -13.48
CA ARG A 13 -31.00 5.62 -12.63
C ARG A 13 -32.32 4.84 -12.95
N ARG A 14 -32.72 4.12 -11.89
CA ARG A 14 -34.05 4.00 -11.21
C ARG A 14 -34.90 2.75 -11.44
N ASN A 15 -35.15 2.07 -10.32
CA ASN A 15 -36.05 0.95 -10.04
C ASN A 15 -37.51 1.26 -10.39
N VAL A 16 -38.24 0.28 -10.94
CA VAL A 16 -39.59 -0.16 -10.51
C VAL A 16 -39.79 -1.61 -10.98
N CYS A 17 -39.87 -2.58 -10.06
CA CYS A 17 -40.40 -3.92 -10.35
C CYS A 17 -41.88 -3.94 -9.98
N THR A 18 -42.75 -4.12 -10.98
CA THR A 18 -44.19 -4.32 -10.81
C THR A 18 -44.48 -5.81 -10.61
N PHE A 19 -45.14 -6.12 -9.49
CA PHE A 19 -45.71 -7.44 -9.19
C PHE A 19 -46.99 -7.67 -10.01
N HIS A 20 -47.22 -8.92 -10.45
CA HIS A 20 -48.53 -9.43 -10.87
C HIS A 20 -48.72 -10.87 -10.36
N PRO A 21 -49.83 -11.19 -9.67
CA PRO A 21 -50.15 -12.55 -9.22
C PRO A 21 -51.26 -13.20 -10.06
N ARG A 22 -51.18 -14.53 -10.25
CA ARG A 22 -52.22 -15.54 -10.59
C ARG A 22 -51.48 -16.77 -11.17
N GLY A 23 -51.64 -18.04 -10.80
CA GLY A 23 -52.51 -18.77 -9.88
C GLY A 23 -52.72 -20.20 -10.42
N PHE A 24 -52.58 -21.24 -9.56
CA PHE A 24 -53.09 -22.63 -9.66
C PHE A 24 -52.50 -23.57 -10.74
N LEU A 25 -52.14 -24.86 -10.51
CA LEU A 25 -52.86 -26.00 -9.93
C LEU A 25 -51.93 -27.09 -9.32
N PHE A 26 -52.52 -27.93 -8.47
CA PHE A 26 -52.00 -29.02 -7.63
C PHE A 26 -51.50 -30.28 -8.38
N GLY A 27 -50.55 -30.99 -7.74
CA GLY A 27 -50.27 -32.42 -7.96
C GLY A 27 -49.46 -33.02 -6.78
N LYS A 28 -50.07 -33.95 -6.03
CA LYS A 28 -49.51 -34.63 -4.85
C LYS A 28 -48.51 -35.73 -5.24
N GLY A 29 -47.46 -35.96 -4.43
CA GLY A 29 -46.80 -37.28 -4.38
C GLY A 29 -45.37 -37.35 -3.81
N LEU A 30 -45.30 -37.90 -2.59
CA LEU A 30 -44.17 -38.56 -1.91
C LEU A 30 -43.10 -37.74 -1.16
N LYS A 31 -42.81 -38.29 0.03
CA LYS A 31 -42.04 -37.83 1.17
C LYS A 31 -40.54 -37.90 0.88
N ASP A 32 -39.78 -36.98 1.47
CA ASP A 32 -38.71 -37.30 2.41
C ASP A 32 -38.46 -36.09 3.33
N HIS A 33 -38.49 -36.36 4.64
CA HIS A 33 -38.19 -35.39 5.69
C HIS A 33 -36.68 -35.13 5.71
N VAL A 34 -36.27 -33.93 5.34
CA VAL A 34 -35.01 -33.34 5.80
C VAL A 34 -35.36 -31.93 6.29
N ASP A 35 -35.44 -31.77 7.60
CA ASP A 35 -35.50 -30.45 8.24
C ASP A 35 -34.16 -29.75 8.02
N ILE A 36 -34.06 -28.99 6.92
CA ILE A 36 -33.05 -27.94 6.81
C ILE A 36 -33.68 -26.70 7.45
N GLN A 37 -33.42 -26.55 8.74
CA GLN A 37 -33.65 -25.30 9.43
C GLN A 37 -32.87 -24.21 8.69
N LYS A 38 -33.60 -23.36 7.96
CA LYS A 38 -33.09 -22.06 7.51
C LYS A 38 -32.75 -21.28 8.77
N CYS A 39 -31.48 -21.22 9.11
CA CYS A 39 -30.99 -20.12 9.92
C CYS A 39 -31.02 -18.90 9.02
N ASP A 40 -31.86 -17.94 9.38
CA ASP A 40 -31.88 -16.60 8.81
C ASP A 40 -30.44 -16.08 8.76
N ASP A 41 -29.96 -15.77 7.55
CA ASP A 41 -28.72 -15.04 7.35
C ASP A 41 -28.90 -13.66 7.98
N SER A 42 -28.39 -13.56 9.21
CA SER A 42 -28.16 -12.31 9.90
C SER A 42 -27.27 -11.45 9.01
N ASP A 43 -27.82 -10.30 8.64
CA ASP A 43 -27.16 -9.12 8.10
C ASP A 43 -25.87 -8.86 8.89
N SER A 44 -24.79 -9.47 8.41
CA SER A 44 -23.45 -9.30 8.95
C SER A 44 -22.92 -8.07 8.23
N PRO A 45 -22.51 -7.00 8.94
CA PRO A 45 -21.94 -5.86 8.25
C PRO A 45 -20.76 -6.36 7.41
N GLU A 46 -20.77 -6.08 6.11
CA GLU A 46 -19.66 -6.36 5.21
C GLU A 46 -18.40 -5.72 5.81
N VAL A 47 -17.60 -6.53 6.51
CA VAL A 47 -16.28 -6.10 6.96
C VAL A 47 -15.45 -6.01 5.69
N GLU A 48 -15.27 -4.79 5.18
CA GLU A 48 -14.35 -4.52 4.07
C GLU A 48 -13.00 -5.13 4.43
N HIS A 49 -12.61 -6.21 3.76
CA HIS A 49 -11.33 -6.84 4.00
C HIS A 49 -10.22 -5.87 3.53
N PRO A 50 -9.17 -5.62 4.34
CA PRO A 50 -8.07 -4.71 3.97
C PRO A 50 -7.37 -5.13 2.67
N ASP A 51 -7.42 -6.43 2.37
CA ASP A 51 -7.06 -7.05 1.09
C ASP A 51 -7.79 -6.46 -0.12
N VAL A 52 -9.06 -6.11 0.02
CA VAL A 52 -9.90 -5.55 -1.05
C VAL A 52 -9.64 -4.05 -1.19
N GLU A 53 -9.60 -3.32 -0.08
CA GLU A 53 -9.45 -1.86 -0.15
C GLU A 53 -8.11 -1.43 -0.77
N CYS A 54 -7.02 -2.14 -0.47
CA CYS A 54 -5.71 -1.91 -1.07
C CYS A 54 -5.72 -2.03 -2.61
N PHE A 55 -6.62 -2.85 -3.17
CA PHE A 55 -6.77 -3.06 -4.61
C PHE A 55 -7.81 -2.16 -5.27
N GLU A 56 -8.82 -1.72 -4.53
CA GLU A 56 -9.95 -0.97 -5.07
C GLU A 56 -9.83 0.54 -4.86
N ALA A 57 -9.01 1.00 -3.90
CA ALA A 57 -8.76 2.42 -3.65
C ALA A 57 -7.84 3.07 -4.72
N LEU A 58 -7.99 2.68 -5.99
CA LEU A 58 -7.19 3.20 -7.09
C LEU A 58 -7.70 4.59 -7.54
N PRO A 59 -6.81 5.48 -8.01
CA PRO A 59 -7.21 6.76 -8.59
C PRO A 59 -8.12 6.62 -9.81
N ASP A 60 -8.99 7.60 -10.05
CA ASP A 60 -9.94 7.61 -11.17
C ASP A 60 -9.26 7.59 -12.55
N ASP A 61 -8.03 8.07 -12.64
CA ASP A 61 -7.21 8.08 -13.87
C ASP A 61 -6.41 6.78 -14.08
N THR A 62 -6.70 5.73 -13.30
CA THR A 62 -6.07 4.41 -13.46
C THR A 62 -6.36 3.84 -14.86
N VAL A 63 -5.29 3.48 -15.57
CA VAL A 63 -5.38 2.88 -16.89
C VAL A 63 -5.72 1.39 -16.77
N GLU A 64 -6.76 0.94 -17.45
CA GLU A 64 -7.08 -0.49 -17.54
C GLU A 64 -6.50 -1.13 -18.80
N ALA A 65 -5.95 -2.33 -18.65
CA ALA A 65 -5.42 -3.10 -19.77
C ALA A 65 -5.60 -4.61 -19.58
N ILE A 66 -5.43 -5.37 -20.66
CA ILE A 66 -5.33 -6.83 -20.60
C ILE A 66 -3.84 -7.17 -20.64
N GLY A 67 -3.34 -7.92 -19.67
CA GLY A 67 -1.96 -8.42 -19.70
C GLY A 67 -1.93 -9.91 -19.98
N SER A 68 -1.61 -10.25 -21.22
CA SER A 68 -1.46 -11.66 -21.64
C SER A 68 -0.03 -12.16 -21.48
N THR A 69 0.97 -11.28 -21.60
CA THR A 69 2.40 -11.62 -21.55
C THR A 69 3.21 -10.49 -20.91
N GLY A 70 4.39 -10.84 -20.37
CA GLY A 70 5.32 -9.83 -19.81
C GLY A 70 5.80 -8.78 -20.81
N SER A 71 5.89 -9.12 -22.10
CA SER A 71 6.25 -8.14 -23.15
C SER A 71 5.13 -7.15 -23.42
N ALA A 72 3.87 -7.59 -23.44
CA ALA A 72 2.71 -6.71 -23.59
C ALA A 72 2.59 -5.75 -22.40
N ILE A 73 2.77 -6.26 -21.17
CA ILE A 73 2.76 -5.45 -19.94
C ILE A 73 3.85 -4.37 -20.00
N ARG A 74 5.10 -4.74 -20.34
CA ARG A 74 6.20 -3.77 -20.49
C ARG A 74 5.95 -2.72 -21.56
N LYS A 75 5.33 -3.10 -22.67
CA LYS A 75 4.96 -2.16 -23.75
C LYS A 75 3.99 -1.10 -23.22
N ILE A 76 2.94 -1.53 -22.52
CA ILE A 76 1.92 -0.62 -21.96
C ILE A 76 2.51 0.27 -20.87
N ILE A 77 3.36 -0.27 -19.99
CA ILE A 77 4.09 0.54 -19.00
C ILE A 77 4.88 1.64 -19.70
N ARG A 78 5.67 1.31 -20.73
CA ARG A 78 6.48 2.30 -21.46
C ARG A 78 5.63 3.38 -22.13
N GLU A 79 4.47 3.01 -22.68
CA GLU A 79 3.53 3.96 -23.31
C GLU A 79 2.89 4.92 -22.30
N ASN A 80 2.85 4.55 -21.02
CA ASN A 80 2.29 5.38 -19.95
C ASN A 80 3.36 6.04 -19.06
N LYS A 81 4.64 5.78 -19.32
CA LYS A 81 5.80 6.28 -18.56
C LYS A 81 6.31 7.63 -19.09
N GLU A 82 5.41 8.51 -19.55
CA GLU A 82 5.75 9.91 -19.89
C GLU A 82 6.37 10.65 -18.70
N THR A 83 6.73 11.94 -18.79
CA THR A 83 7.24 12.70 -17.63
C THR A 83 6.18 12.73 -16.52
N ILE A 84 6.23 11.73 -15.63
CA ILE A 84 5.23 11.51 -14.61
C ILE A 84 5.56 12.45 -13.45
N ASP A 85 4.87 13.59 -13.39
CA ASP A 85 4.91 14.46 -12.22
C ASP A 85 4.11 13.91 -11.04
N VAL A 86 3.09 13.07 -11.30
CA VAL A 86 2.15 12.49 -10.32
C VAL A 86 2.06 10.98 -10.49
N GLU A 87 2.07 10.19 -9.42
CA GLU A 87 2.00 8.74 -9.56
C GLU A 87 0.79 8.27 -10.38
N LYS A 88 1.05 7.31 -11.28
CA LYS A 88 0.04 6.70 -12.14
C LYS A 88 -0.09 5.22 -11.85
N TYR A 89 -1.29 4.71 -12.07
CA TYR A 89 -1.64 3.31 -11.89
C TYR A 89 -2.08 2.68 -13.20
N ILE A 90 -1.65 1.44 -13.42
CA ILE A 90 -2.16 0.60 -14.50
C ILE A 90 -2.70 -0.69 -13.90
N ARG A 91 -3.99 -0.96 -14.08
CA ARG A 91 -4.65 -2.21 -13.70
C ARG A 91 -4.72 -3.15 -14.89
N PHE A 92 -3.94 -4.21 -14.84
CA PHE A 92 -4.02 -5.30 -15.79
C PHE A 92 -4.99 -6.38 -15.34
N THR A 93 -5.79 -6.86 -16.30
CA THR A 93 -6.72 -7.97 -16.10
C THR A 93 -6.23 -9.23 -16.82
N ASN A 94 -6.71 -10.39 -16.36
CA ASN A 94 -6.43 -11.71 -16.95
C ASN A 94 -4.95 -12.11 -16.99
N ILE A 95 -4.15 -11.66 -16.02
CA ILE A 95 -2.74 -12.03 -15.93
C ILE A 95 -2.58 -13.50 -15.51
N PRO A 96 -1.85 -14.34 -16.27
CA PRO A 96 -1.47 -15.67 -15.80
C PRO A 96 -0.58 -15.57 -14.55
N PRO A 97 -0.82 -16.32 -13.46
CA PRO A 97 0.00 -16.24 -12.24
C PRO A 97 1.50 -16.39 -12.49
N ALA A 98 1.91 -17.37 -13.31
CA ALA A 98 3.31 -17.56 -13.68
C ALA A 98 3.93 -16.37 -14.43
N THR A 99 3.12 -15.52 -15.07
CA THR A 99 3.58 -14.27 -15.67
C THR A 99 3.77 -13.20 -14.61
N ALA A 100 2.81 -13.02 -13.70
CA ALA A 100 2.90 -12.06 -12.60
C ALA A 100 4.07 -12.36 -11.65
N ASP A 101 4.25 -13.64 -11.28
CA ASP A 101 5.29 -14.08 -10.34
C ASP A 101 6.72 -13.85 -10.88
N LYS A 102 6.89 -13.83 -12.20
CA LYS A 102 8.18 -13.59 -12.87
C LYS A 102 8.32 -12.18 -13.41
N PHE A 103 7.27 -11.37 -13.31
CA PHE A 103 7.30 -10.02 -13.83
C PHE A 103 8.14 -9.13 -12.92
N SER A 104 8.99 -8.32 -13.53
CA SER A 104 9.70 -7.26 -12.84
C SER A 104 9.93 -6.14 -13.85
N SER A 105 9.82 -4.91 -13.36
CA SER A 105 10.07 -3.71 -14.13
C SER A 105 10.70 -2.64 -13.23
N ARG A 106 11.63 -1.87 -13.79
CA ARG A 106 12.29 -0.80 -13.05
C ARG A 106 11.34 0.39 -12.86
N ASN A 107 11.43 1.04 -11.70
CA ASN A 107 10.65 2.22 -11.31
C ASN A 107 9.14 1.92 -11.32
N THR A 108 8.78 0.71 -10.89
CA THR A 108 7.40 0.30 -10.66
C THR A 108 7.26 -0.41 -9.33
N ARG A 109 6.04 -0.49 -8.79
CA ARG A 109 5.65 -1.48 -7.79
C ARG A 109 4.48 -2.30 -8.26
N GLN A 110 4.50 -3.58 -7.91
CA GLN A 110 3.47 -4.52 -8.27
C GLN A 110 2.62 -4.92 -7.06
N ILE A 111 1.31 -5.00 -7.30
CA ILE A 111 0.38 -5.74 -6.46
C ILE A 111 -0.45 -6.69 -7.35
N PHE A 112 -0.59 -7.94 -6.96
CA PHE A 112 -1.24 -8.98 -7.76
C PHE A 112 -2.18 -9.82 -6.91
N ASN A 113 -3.41 -9.99 -7.40
CA ASN A 113 -4.41 -10.88 -6.82
C ASN A 113 -4.48 -12.14 -7.68
N ARG A 114 -4.09 -13.28 -7.09
CA ARG A 114 -4.02 -14.56 -7.80
C ARG A 114 -5.38 -15.14 -8.14
N SER A 115 -6.43 -14.85 -7.35
CA SER A 115 -7.78 -15.39 -7.57
C SER A 115 -8.49 -14.66 -8.70
N THR A 116 -8.42 -13.33 -8.73
CA THR A 116 -9.06 -12.51 -9.77
C THR A 116 -8.19 -12.33 -11.02
N ARG A 117 -6.89 -12.64 -10.92
CA ARG A 117 -5.88 -12.39 -11.95
C ARG A 117 -5.75 -10.91 -12.32
N TYR A 118 -5.98 -10.04 -11.35
CA TYR A 118 -5.75 -8.61 -11.46
C TYR A 118 -4.36 -8.26 -10.94
N MET A 119 -3.62 -7.51 -11.73
CA MET A 119 -2.31 -6.98 -11.37
C MET A 119 -2.34 -5.48 -11.52
N THR A 120 -2.09 -4.75 -10.43
CA THR A 120 -1.93 -3.31 -10.47
C THR A 120 -0.44 -2.99 -10.44
N ILE A 121 -0.02 -2.13 -11.36
CA ILE A 121 1.34 -1.59 -11.45
C ILE A 121 1.27 -0.10 -11.10
N LYS A 122 1.99 0.27 -10.04
CA LYS A 122 2.28 1.65 -9.65
C LYS A 122 3.50 2.14 -10.44
N LEU A 123 3.40 3.28 -11.12
CA LEU A 123 4.51 3.93 -11.82
C LEU A 123 5.14 5.00 -10.93
N LEU A 124 6.43 4.87 -10.64
CA LEU A 124 7.12 5.74 -9.68
C LEU A 124 7.67 7.00 -10.36
N THR A 125 7.61 8.13 -9.66
CA THR A 125 8.16 9.43 -10.08
C THR A 125 9.57 9.65 -9.52
N GLY A 126 10.32 10.62 -10.05
CA GLY A 126 11.63 11.00 -9.50
C GLY A 126 11.54 11.48 -8.04
N ALA A 127 10.47 12.21 -7.70
CA ALA A 127 10.16 12.62 -6.33
C ALA A 127 9.93 11.43 -5.39
N HIS A 128 9.21 10.41 -5.86
CA HIS A 128 9.01 9.16 -5.11
C HIS A 128 10.35 8.45 -4.88
N GLU A 129 11.14 8.26 -5.94
CA GLU A 129 12.45 7.60 -5.84
C GLU A 129 13.39 8.38 -4.92
N THR A 130 13.34 9.71 -4.92
CA THR A 130 14.15 10.56 -4.03
C THR A 130 13.74 10.45 -2.57
N ALA A 131 12.45 10.36 -2.28
CA ALA A 131 11.98 10.13 -0.92
C ALA A 131 12.48 8.78 -0.36
N LEU A 132 12.61 7.75 -1.21
CA LEU A 132 13.16 6.44 -0.84
C LEU A 132 14.69 6.41 -0.83
N SER A 133 15.34 7.01 -1.84
CA SER A 133 16.79 6.94 -2.06
C SER A 133 17.57 7.72 -1.00
N GLY A 134 16.92 8.67 -0.32
CA GLY A 134 17.46 9.32 0.87
C GLY A 134 17.84 8.35 2.00
N GLY A 135 17.40 7.09 1.91
CA GLY A 135 17.88 5.97 2.73
C GLY A 135 17.78 6.27 4.22
N ALA A 136 16.84 7.12 4.62
CA ALA A 136 16.92 7.82 5.89
C ALA A 136 16.95 6.87 7.08
N VAL A 137 16.07 5.86 7.03
CA VAL A 137 16.03 4.76 7.99
C VAL A 137 17.33 3.95 7.95
N GLN A 138 17.81 3.56 6.76
CA GLN A 138 19.04 2.78 6.62
C GLN A 138 20.28 3.52 7.15
N ASN A 139 20.40 4.81 6.85
CA ASN A 139 21.51 5.63 7.31
C ASN A 139 21.47 5.80 8.81
N GLU A 140 20.29 5.90 9.41
CA GLU A 140 20.19 6.02 10.86
C GLU A 140 20.53 4.71 11.54
N ILE A 141 20.09 3.57 10.99
CA ILE A 141 20.53 2.24 11.42
C ILE A 141 22.07 2.10 11.33
N TYR A 142 22.67 2.61 10.25
CA TYR A 142 24.13 2.63 10.09
C TYR A 142 24.83 3.53 11.10
N ASN A 143 24.30 4.74 11.34
CA ASN A 143 24.88 5.70 12.27
C ASN A 143 24.95 5.17 13.71
N VAL A 144 24.01 4.30 14.09
CA VAL A 144 24.00 3.64 15.41
C VAL A 144 24.75 2.30 15.43
N GLY A 145 25.43 1.93 14.34
CA GLY A 145 26.25 0.73 14.25
C GLY A 145 25.47 -0.59 14.19
N LEU A 146 24.23 -0.57 13.67
CA LEU A 146 23.34 -1.72 13.64
C LEU A 146 22.98 -2.20 12.22
N ASP A 147 23.75 -1.77 11.22
CA ASP A 147 23.51 -2.10 9.80
C ASP A 147 23.64 -3.59 9.50
N GLU A 148 24.50 -4.32 10.21
CA GLU A 148 24.58 -5.79 10.08
C GLU A 148 23.39 -6.52 10.71
N SER A 149 22.65 -5.86 11.62
CA SER A 149 21.52 -6.45 12.34
C SER A 149 20.20 -6.34 11.58
N ILE A 150 20.10 -5.46 10.58
CA ILE A 150 18.89 -5.23 9.78
C ILE A 150 19.18 -5.46 8.30
N ARG A 151 18.37 -6.32 7.69
CA ARG A 151 18.37 -6.51 6.26
C ARG A 151 17.42 -5.51 5.60
N PRO A 152 17.90 -4.66 4.67
CA PRO A 152 17.01 -3.93 3.78
C PRO A 152 16.36 -4.95 2.82
N LEU A 153 15.06 -5.16 3.01
CA LEU A 153 14.25 -6.05 2.19
C LEU A 153 13.84 -5.37 0.87
N ARG A 154 14.04 -4.05 0.76
CA ARG A 154 13.82 -3.25 -0.46
C ARG A 154 12.47 -3.60 -1.13
N SER A 155 12.43 -3.69 -2.45
CA SER A 155 11.24 -3.99 -3.24
C SER A 155 10.90 -5.49 -3.30
N THR A 156 11.13 -6.24 -2.21
CA THR A 156 10.79 -7.67 -2.18
C THR A 156 9.28 -7.86 -2.30
N THR A 157 8.86 -8.70 -3.25
CA THR A 157 7.47 -9.15 -3.36
C THR A 157 7.16 -10.12 -2.23
N ILE A 158 6.11 -9.83 -1.46
CA ILE A 158 5.66 -10.67 -0.36
C ILE A 158 4.29 -11.23 -0.67
N TYR A 159 4.16 -12.53 -0.42
CA TYR A 159 2.95 -13.30 -0.68
C TYR A 159 2.11 -13.43 0.60
N GLY A 160 0.94 -12.79 0.56
CA GLY A 160 -0.21 -13.08 1.42
C GLY A 160 -0.95 -14.34 0.95
N VAL A 161 -2.18 -14.55 1.43
CA VAL A 161 -2.95 -15.78 1.14
C VAL A 161 -3.42 -15.80 -0.33
N PHE A 162 -3.98 -14.70 -0.82
CA PHE A 162 -4.45 -14.57 -2.20
C PHE A 162 -3.72 -13.48 -3.00
N TYR A 163 -2.87 -12.72 -2.32
CA TYR A 163 -2.29 -11.48 -2.82
C TYR A 163 -0.79 -11.51 -2.72
N SER A 164 -0.10 -10.86 -3.65
CA SER A 164 1.31 -10.55 -3.54
C SER A 164 1.55 -9.07 -3.76
N LYS A 165 2.38 -8.44 -2.93
CA LYS A 165 2.65 -7.01 -2.98
C LYS A 165 4.15 -6.73 -2.85
N GLU A 166 4.63 -5.73 -3.59
CA GLU A 166 5.97 -5.17 -3.43
C GLU A 166 5.92 -3.93 -2.55
N ALA A 167 6.79 -3.87 -1.54
CA ALA A 167 6.95 -2.67 -0.71
C ALA A 167 7.74 -1.58 -1.46
N ASP A 168 7.47 -0.30 -1.16
CA ASP A 168 8.33 0.79 -1.64
C ASP A 168 9.73 0.68 -1.02
N ALA A 169 9.80 0.53 0.31
CA ALA A 169 10.96 0.03 1.03
C ALA A 169 10.53 -0.80 2.25
N ALA A 170 11.37 -1.75 2.66
CA ALA A 170 11.09 -2.60 3.79
C ALA A 170 12.37 -2.97 4.54
N TYR A 171 12.24 -3.17 5.85
CA TYR A 171 13.32 -3.48 6.78
C TYR A 171 12.90 -4.61 7.70
N GLY A 172 13.84 -5.48 8.05
CA GLY A 172 13.61 -6.53 9.02
C GLY A 172 14.92 -7.10 9.57
N PRO A 173 14.85 -7.86 10.68
CA PRO A 173 16.01 -8.50 11.28
C PRO A 173 16.79 -9.35 10.27
N ALA A 174 18.12 -9.22 10.29
CA ALA A 174 19.00 -10.03 9.45
C ALA A 174 19.01 -11.51 9.88
N GLN A 175 18.89 -11.75 11.19
CA GLN A 175 18.80 -13.08 11.77
C GLN A 175 17.35 -13.55 11.89
N SER A 176 17.15 -14.85 11.76
CA SER A 176 15.84 -15.47 12.00
C SER A 176 15.49 -15.44 13.48
N ILE A 177 14.27 -15.02 13.80
CA ILE A 177 13.77 -14.95 15.18
C ILE A 177 12.75 -16.06 15.40
N PRO A 178 12.89 -16.87 16.46
CA PRO A 178 11.91 -17.91 16.79
C PRO A 178 10.48 -17.38 16.88
N GLY A 179 9.53 -18.11 16.29
CA GLY A 179 8.11 -17.74 16.30
C GLY A 179 7.70 -16.66 15.29
N ARG A 180 8.66 -16.04 14.59
CA ARG A 180 8.41 -15.03 13.56
C ARG A 180 8.52 -15.64 12.16
N ASN A 181 7.67 -15.24 11.22
CA ASN A 181 7.87 -15.61 9.83
C ASN A 181 8.88 -14.67 9.14
N PRO A 182 10.07 -15.16 8.72
CA PRO A 182 11.12 -14.32 8.14
C PRO A 182 10.75 -13.70 6.79
N LYS A 183 9.64 -14.13 6.16
CA LYS A 183 9.15 -13.54 4.91
C LYS A 183 8.62 -12.12 5.09
N TRP A 184 8.07 -11.80 6.27
CA TRP A 184 7.50 -10.50 6.53
C TRP A 184 8.58 -9.53 7.02
N PRO A 185 8.53 -8.24 6.66
CA PRO A 185 9.35 -7.19 7.25
C PRO A 185 8.81 -6.82 8.63
N THR A 186 9.61 -6.11 9.42
CA THR A 186 9.14 -5.49 10.66
C THR A 186 8.68 -4.06 10.43
N VAL A 187 9.32 -3.35 9.50
CA VAL A 187 8.98 -1.98 9.10
C VAL A 187 8.83 -1.88 7.59
N VAL A 188 7.77 -1.24 7.11
CA VAL A 188 7.55 -0.93 5.69
C VAL A 188 7.37 0.58 5.52
N VAL A 189 7.94 1.13 4.47
CA VAL A 189 7.70 2.49 4.00
C VAL A 189 6.82 2.41 2.75
N GLU A 190 5.79 3.24 2.69
CA GLU A 190 4.92 3.45 1.53
C GLU A 190 4.94 4.95 1.19
N VAL A 191 5.28 5.29 -0.05
CA VAL A 191 5.47 6.65 -0.51
C VAL A 191 4.46 6.96 -1.61
N GLY A 192 3.79 8.10 -1.55
CA GLY A 192 2.81 8.50 -2.55
C GLY A 192 2.93 9.95 -2.98
N VAL A 193 3.18 10.20 -4.26
CA VAL A 193 3.25 11.52 -4.90
C VAL A 193 1.93 11.85 -5.57
N SER A 194 1.17 12.76 -4.96
CA SER A 194 -0.23 13.08 -5.30
C SER A 194 -1.19 11.89 -5.23
N GLU A 195 -0.76 10.80 -4.60
CA GLU A 195 -1.59 9.65 -4.32
C GLU A 195 -2.66 10.00 -3.27
N SER A 196 -3.84 9.39 -3.39
CA SER A 196 -4.90 9.57 -2.40
C SER A 196 -4.44 9.03 -1.04
N TYR A 197 -4.71 9.79 0.02
CA TYR A 197 -4.37 9.34 1.37
C TYR A 197 -5.07 8.02 1.73
N ARG A 198 -6.28 7.81 1.21
CA ARG A 198 -7.03 6.55 1.35
C ARG A 198 -6.23 5.36 0.83
N LYS A 199 -5.63 5.47 -0.36
CA LYS A 199 -4.82 4.40 -0.95
C LYS A 199 -3.56 4.10 -0.16
N LEU A 200 -2.81 5.14 0.22
CA LEU A 200 -1.59 4.99 1.05
C LEU A 200 -1.89 4.33 2.39
N ARG A 201 -3.03 4.69 3.00
CA ARG A 201 -3.48 4.06 4.23
C ARG A 201 -3.83 2.60 3.99
N ALA A 202 -4.69 2.29 3.02
CA ALA A 202 -5.05 0.91 2.68
C ALA A 202 -3.81 0.05 2.37
N ASP A 203 -2.79 0.64 1.74
CA ASP A 203 -1.51 0.00 1.49
C ASP A 203 -0.77 -0.40 2.78
N ALA A 204 -0.67 0.51 3.75
CA ALA A 204 -0.04 0.23 5.04
C ALA A 204 -0.86 -0.77 5.87
N GLU A 205 -2.19 -0.65 5.84
CA GLU A 205 -3.10 -1.56 6.55
C GLU A 205 -3.03 -2.98 6.01
N TRP A 206 -2.86 -3.14 4.69
CA TRP A 206 -2.64 -4.45 4.07
C TRP A 206 -1.45 -5.17 4.69
N TRP A 207 -0.31 -4.50 4.79
CA TRP A 207 0.91 -5.06 5.38
C TRP A 207 0.72 -5.46 6.84
N LEU A 208 0.16 -4.53 7.63
CA LEU A 208 -0.03 -4.73 9.07
C LEU A 208 -0.92 -5.95 9.33
N THR A 209 -2.08 -6.02 8.67
CA THR A 209 -3.09 -7.06 8.90
C THR A 209 -2.68 -8.43 8.34
N ASN A 210 -2.07 -8.48 7.15
CA ASN A 210 -1.63 -9.74 6.54
C ASN A 210 -0.40 -10.35 7.22
N SER A 211 0.44 -9.52 7.85
CA SER A 211 1.60 -10.00 8.59
C SER A 211 1.25 -10.78 9.86
N ARG A 212 0.01 -10.68 10.35
CA ARG A 212 -0.44 -11.28 11.62
C ARG A 212 0.47 -10.94 12.81
N GLY A 213 0.97 -9.70 12.83
CA GLY A 213 1.84 -9.19 13.88
C GLY A 213 3.34 -9.37 13.62
N ASP A 214 3.77 -9.98 12.52
CA ASP A 214 5.20 -10.04 12.16
C ASP A 214 5.74 -8.67 11.70
N MET A 215 4.88 -7.84 11.11
CA MET A 215 5.14 -6.43 10.82
C MET A 215 4.64 -5.57 11.98
N LYS A 216 5.45 -4.62 12.42
CA LYS A 216 5.22 -3.80 13.62
C LYS A 216 4.85 -2.36 13.27
N LEU A 217 5.40 -1.81 12.18
CA LEU A 217 5.26 -0.40 11.85
C LEU A 217 5.18 -0.16 10.33
N GLY A 218 4.17 0.60 9.90
CA GLY A 218 4.12 1.23 8.58
C GLY A 218 4.56 2.69 8.66
N ILE A 219 5.32 3.18 7.68
CA ILE A 219 5.68 4.59 7.50
C ILE A 219 5.05 5.08 6.21
N ILE A 220 4.13 6.03 6.28
CA ILE A 220 3.50 6.65 5.11
C ILE A 220 4.19 7.98 4.82
N VAL A 221 4.62 8.19 3.58
CA VAL A 221 5.17 9.46 3.10
C VAL A 221 4.26 9.99 1.98
N SER A 222 3.35 10.90 2.34
CA SER A 222 2.43 11.53 1.40
C SER A 222 3.02 12.85 0.91
N ILE A 223 3.24 12.96 -0.39
CA ILE A 223 3.94 14.06 -1.05
C ILE A 223 2.94 14.81 -1.95
N SER A 224 2.81 16.12 -1.76
CA SER A 224 2.00 16.98 -2.62
C SER A 224 2.77 17.39 -3.87
N ARG A 225 2.11 17.42 -5.05
CA ARG A 225 2.59 18.17 -6.24
C ARG A 225 1.96 19.54 -6.43
N LYS A 226 0.99 19.91 -5.59
CA LYS A 226 0.34 21.23 -5.67
C LYS A 226 1.06 22.28 -4.84
N THR A 227 1.72 21.84 -3.77
CA THR A 227 2.40 22.68 -2.80
C THR A 227 3.62 21.92 -2.27
N PRO A 228 4.68 22.61 -1.83
CA PRO A 228 5.82 21.97 -1.19
C PRO A 228 5.44 21.54 0.24
N ASN A 229 4.67 20.45 0.32
CA ASN A 229 4.18 19.84 1.53
C ASN A 229 4.41 18.32 1.47
N ILE A 230 5.00 17.77 2.52
CA ILE A 230 5.18 16.33 2.71
C ILE A 230 4.70 15.97 4.10
N LYS A 231 3.86 14.95 4.19
CA LYS A 231 3.37 14.39 5.44
C LYS A 231 4.00 13.02 5.67
N PHE A 232 4.69 12.87 6.80
CA PHE A 232 5.28 11.63 7.28
C PHE A 232 4.43 11.11 8.44
N GLU A 233 3.99 9.86 8.37
CA GLU A 233 3.18 9.23 9.40
C GLU A 233 3.69 7.86 9.76
N THR A 234 3.63 7.51 11.04
CA THR A 234 3.86 6.14 11.50
C THR A 234 2.53 5.51 11.89
N VAL A 235 2.24 4.33 11.35
CA VAL A 235 1.00 3.58 11.60
C VAL A 235 1.35 2.22 12.18
N ALA A 236 0.70 1.85 13.28
CA ALA A 236 0.84 0.54 13.91
C ALA A 236 -0.54 -0.06 14.20
N LEU A 237 -0.62 -1.36 14.45
CA LEU A 237 -1.87 -1.96 14.91
C LEU A 237 -2.05 -1.71 16.41
N ASP A 238 -3.22 -1.19 16.77
CA ASP A 238 -3.69 -1.15 18.16
C ASP A 238 -4.59 -2.37 18.41
N LEU A 239 -4.46 -2.96 19.60
CA LEU A 239 -5.28 -4.09 20.03
C LEU A 239 -6.54 -3.56 20.70
N ILE A 240 -7.70 -3.76 20.07
CA ILE A 240 -8.98 -3.47 20.70
C ILE A 240 -9.52 -4.73 21.37
N VAL A 241 -10.29 -4.54 22.45
CA VAL A 241 -11.08 -5.59 23.12
C VAL A 241 -11.82 -6.44 22.06
N ASN A 242 -11.73 -7.77 22.19
CA ASN A 242 -12.15 -8.79 21.20
C ASN A 242 -11.15 -9.09 20.06
N SER A 243 -9.88 -8.74 20.21
CA SER A 243 -8.79 -9.16 19.31
C SER A 243 -8.91 -8.64 17.87
N PHE A 244 -9.63 -7.53 17.68
CA PHE A 244 -9.63 -6.81 16.41
C PHE A 244 -8.42 -5.88 16.37
N TYR A 245 -7.65 -6.00 15.30
CA TYR A 245 -6.51 -5.13 15.03
C TYR A 245 -6.99 -3.91 14.25
N VAL A 246 -6.84 -2.73 14.84
CA VAL A 246 -7.17 -1.47 14.15
C VAL A 246 -5.90 -0.68 13.88
N PRO A 247 -5.62 -0.33 12.62
CA PRO A 247 -4.51 0.54 12.27
C PRO A 247 -4.69 1.93 12.90
N LYS A 248 -3.68 2.39 13.61
CA LYS A 248 -3.66 3.66 14.33
C LYS A 248 -2.42 4.46 13.98
N ILE A 249 -2.64 5.74 13.67
CA ILE A 249 -1.57 6.70 13.45
C ILE A 249 -0.97 7.05 14.82
N ARG A 250 0.32 6.76 14.99
CA ARG A 250 1.10 7.06 16.21
C ARG A 250 1.74 8.44 16.16
N GLN A 251 2.25 8.84 15.00
CA GLN A 251 2.88 10.14 14.78
C GLN A 251 2.48 10.66 13.41
N THR A 252 2.28 11.97 13.33
CA THR A 252 2.13 12.73 12.09
C THR A 252 3.08 13.91 12.15
N ILE A 253 3.97 14.02 11.17
CA ILE A 253 4.91 15.12 11.00
C ILE A 253 4.76 15.68 9.60
N THR A 254 4.68 17.00 9.49
CA THR A 254 4.57 17.70 8.20
C THR A 254 5.80 18.56 7.98
N ALA A 255 6.42 18.41 6.81
CA ALA A 255 7.39 19.34 6.29
C ALA A 255 6.71 20.26 5.27
N SER A 256 6.93 21.57 5.39
CA SER A 256 6.43 22.55 4.42
C SER A 256 7.40 23.72 4.22
N ARG A 257 7.28 24.40 3.08
CA ARG A 257 7.90 25.71 2.85
C ARG A 257 6.98 26.62 2.02
N ASP A 258 7.36 27.88 1.83
CA ASP A 258 6.63 28.80 0.95
C ASP A 258 6.91 28.43 -0.52
N ALA A 259 5.85 28.14 -1.28
CA ALA A 259 5.93 27.75 -2.69
C ALA A 259 6.53 28.85 -3.59
N ASN A 260 6.41 30.12 -3.20
CA ASN A 260 6.92 31.25 -3.97
C ASN A 260 8.35 31.63 -3.55
N LYS A 261 8.91 30.95 -2.55
CA LYS A 261 10.24 31.25 -2.01
C LYS A 261 11.00 29.93 -1.81
N PRO A 262 11.63 29.38 -2.86
CA PRO A 262 12.37 28.11 -2.80
C PRO A 262 13.48 28.09 -1.72
N ASN A 263 14.04 29.27 -1.42
CA ASN A 263 15.08 29.47 -0.41
C ASN A 263 14.52 29.80 1.00
N SER A 264 13.20 29.76 1.19
CA SER A 264 12.59 29.96 2.51
C SER A 264 12.92 28.82 3.46
N GLN A 265 12.83 29.12 4.75
CA GLN A 265 13.06 28.14 5.80
C GLN A 265 12.04 27.01 5.72
N ILE A 266 12.54 25.77 5.74
CA ILE A 266 11.71 24.58 5.84
C ILE A 266 11.16 24.48 7.26
N THR A 267 9.85 24.34 7.37
CA THR A 267 9.16 24.19 8.65
C THR A 267 8.78 22.72 8.86
N ILE A 268 9.18 22.14 9.99
CA ILE A 268 8.78 20.79 10.41
C ILE A 268 7.79 20.92 11.58
N ARG A 269 6.61 20.30 11.47
CA ARG A 269 5.56 20.38 12.50
C ARG A 269 4.94 19.00 12.79
N PRO A 270 4.93 18.55 14.05
CA PRO A 270 5.72 19.08 15.18
C PRO A 270 7.23 18.93 14.93
N ALA A 271 8.05 19.79 15.54
CA ALA A 271 9.51 19.76 15.41
C ALA A 271 10.13 18.68 16.31
N VAL A 272 9.74 17.43 16.08
CA VAL A 272 10.17 16.23 16.82
C VAL A 272 10.66 15.17 15.82
N PRO A 273 11.47 14.19 16.24
CA PRO A 273 11.86 13.10 15.36
C PRO A 273 10.67 12.19 14.99
N LEU A 274 10.71 11.62 13.78
CA LEU A 274 9.92 10.44 13.45
C LEU A 274 10.62 9.23 14.09
N VAL A 275 9.92 8.51 14.97
CA VAL A 275 10.51 7.46 15.80
C VAL A 275 10.10 6.09 15.31
N ILE A 276 11.08 5.22 15.09
CA ILE A 276 10.89 3.78 14.92
C ILE A 276 11.38 3.12 16.21
N GLY A 277 10.49 2.46 16.93
CA GLY A 277 10.83 1.78 18.17
C GLY A 277 11.88 0.70 17.93
N PHE A 278 12.87 0.61 18.82
CA PHE A 278 13.92 -0.40 18.70
C PHE A 278 13.33 -1.82 18.65
N GLU A 279 12.45 -2.14 19.59
CA GLU A 279 11.77 -3.44 19.62
C GLU A 279 10.93 -3.71 18.36
N GLU A 280 10.37 -2.67 17.75
CA GLU A 280 9.57 -2.78 16.55
C GLU A 280 10.44 -3.23 15.38
N LEU A 281 11.63 -2.64 15.24
CA LEU A 281 12.54 -2.92 14.14
C LEU A 281 13.35 -4.20 14.36
N PHE A 282 13.90 -4.38 15.56
CA PHE A 282 14.85 -5.45 15.91
C PHE A 282 14.19 -6.68 16.56
N CYS A 283 12.93 -6.59 16.98
CA CYS A 283 12.20 -7.68 17.66
C CYS A 283 12.89 -8.21 18.93
N ARG A 284 13.65 -7.36 19.62
CA ARG A 284 14.25 -7.62 20.92
C ARG A 284 14.38 -6.33 21.71
N GLN A 285 14.61 -6.45 23.01
CA GLN A 285 14.91 -5.31 23.87
C GLN A 285 16.25 -4.67 23.46
N PRO A 286 16.36 -3.34 23.56
CA PRO A 286 17.64 -2.66 23.39
C PRO A 286 18.58 -3.00 24.54
N VAL A 287 19.87 -3.15 24.22
CA VAL A 287 20.95 -3.25 25.19
C VAL A 287 21.74 -1.94 25.15
N PRO A 288 21.91 -1.21 26.27
CA PRO A 288 22.63 0.05 26.26
C PRO A 288 24.00 -0.07 25.55
N PRO A 289 24.35 0.86 24.64
CA PRO A 289 23.70 2.16 24.38
C PRO A 289 22.63 2.15 23.26
N GLU A 290 22.13 1.00 22.83
CA GLU A 290 21.10 0.91 21.79
C GLU A 290 19.82 1.67 22.18
N HIS A 291 19.20 2.30 21.19
CA HIS A 291 18.01 3.12 21.36
C HIS A 291 17.15 3.10 20.09
N ASN A 292 15.97 3.72 20.16
CA ASN A 292 15.09 3.87 19.00
C ASN A 292 15.81 4.52 17.80
N ILE A 293 15.33 4.22 16.60
CA ILE A 293 15.83 4.87 15.38
C ILE A 293 15.02 6.15 15.19
N GLU A 294 15.72 7.30 15.16
CA GLU A 294 15.09 8.62 15.16
C GLU A 294 15.46 9.41 13.90
N LEU A 295 14.48 9.69 13.03
CA LEU A 295 14.68 10.61 11.93
C LEU A 295 14.42 12.04 12.41
N SER A 296 15.50 12.77 12.69
CA SER A 296 15.44 14.13 13.22
C SER A 296 14.70 15.12 12.30
N PRO A 297 14.16 16.23 12.84
CA PRO A 297 13.57 17.29 12.02
C PRO A 297 14.49 17.78 10.89
N ASP A 298 15.79 17.91 11.15
CA ASP A 298 16.77 18.29 10.12
C ASP A 298 16.88 17.24 9.02
N ARG A 299 16.83 15.94 9.38
CA ARG A 299 16.86 14.86 8.39
C ARG A 299 15.62 14.87 7.53
N LEU A 300 14.44 15.00 8.14
CA LEU A 300 13.16 15.13 7.43
C LEU A 300 13.19 16.35 6.49
N GLY A 301 13.69 17.50 6.97
CA GLY A 301 13.84 18.72 6.17
C GLY A 301 14.78 18.54 4.97
N ARG A 302 15.88 17.81 5.13
CA ARG A 302 16.79 17.49 4.00
C ARG A 302 16.13 16.62 2.95
N ILE A 303 15.39 15.58 3.36
CA ILE A 303 14.63 14.72 2.43
C ILE A 303 13.59 15.57 1.69
N SER A 304 12.84 16.39 2.41
CA SER A 304 11.84 17.28 1.79
C SER A 304 12.45 18.24 0.80
N LYS A 305 13.60 18.84 1.12
CA LYS A 305 14.34 19.72 0.19
C LYS A 305 14.70 19.01 -1.11
N GLN A 306 15.17 17.76 -1.03
CA GLN A 306 15.55 16.97 -2.21
C GLN A 306 14.33 16.60 -3.05
N VAL A 307 13.27 16.11 -2.41
CA VAL A 307 11.99 15.80 -3.08
C VAL A 307 11.43 17.03 -3.78
N TRP A 308 11.45 18.20 -3.13
CA TRP A 308 10.99 19.45 -3.75
C TRP A 308 11.88 19.91 -4.92
N GLY A 309 13.18 19.60 -4.89
CA GLY A 309 14.07 19.84 -6.02
C GLY A 309 13.69 19.04 -7.26
N GLU A 310 13.36 17.76 -7.11
CA GLU A 310 12.83 16.90 -8.20
C GLU A 310 11.46 17.38 -8.70
N GLN A 311 10.72 18.04 -7.84
CA GLN A 311 9.39 18.59 -8.13
C GLN A 311 9.43 19.98 -8.74
N GLU A 312 10.62 20.59 -8.87
CA GLU A 312 10.83 21.95 -9.37
C GLU A 312 10.14 23.03 -8.53
N PHE A 313 10.02 22.80 -7.22
CA PHE A 313 9.55 23.78 -6.24
C PHE A 313 10.68 24.67 -5.67
#